data_AF-A0A3L6FBS5-F1
#
_entry.id   AF-A0A3L6FBS5-F1
#
_cell.length_a   1.000
_cell.length_b   1.000
_cell.length_c   1.000
_cell.angle_alpha   90.00
_cell.angle_beta   90.00
_cell.angle_gamma   90.00
#
_symmetry.space_group_name_H-M   'P 1'
#
loop_
_entity.id
_entity.type
_entity.pdbx_description
1 polymer ?
#
loop_
_entity_poly.entity_id
_entity_poly.type
_entity_poly.pdbx_seq_one_letter_code
_entity_poly.pdbx_strand_id
1 'polypeptide(L)'
;MPTTFSPAAAALAFGTDRPMFFDAGNGMAAAAPVCRCDLKVVSDANTFFIETVLAHHGVLGCFSEIVTNPASVDVDGRLRISPFHDPASAPHGCSLCPDNMCKGKILGRIQATGSDKKRRFIYIGDGKGDYCPSLKLGEGDHVMARENYPLWHLICDNKQLLKAEVHPWNSGEGLEKTLLKLAGGGEVTSPPAQASQFDYSKCEMSNPASCPPSCAALITDQLLVRKY
;
A
#
# COMPACT_ATOMS: atom_id res chain seq x y z
N MET A 1 -22.31 -5.21 -9.87
CA MET A 1 -21.85 -3.82 -10.09
C MET A 1 -20.39 -3.76 -9.67
N PRO A 2 -19.48 -3.17 -10.46
CA PRO A 2 -18.06 -3.46 -10.34
C PRO A 2 -17.45 -2.70 -9.15
N THR A 3 -17.00 -3.45 -8.14
CA THR A 3 -16.20 -2.96 -7.00
C THR A 3 -14.73 -3.00 -7.38
N THR A 4 -14.32 -2.16 -8.33
CA THR A 4 -12.91 -1.95 -8.66
C THR A 4 -12.33 -0.87 -7.75
N PHE A 5 -11.39 -1.26 -6.89
CA PHE A 5 -10.52 -0.31 -6.22
C PHE A 5 -9.63 0.32 -7.30
N SER A 6 -9.83 1.60 -7.57
CA SER A 6 -8.93 2.36 -8.43
C SER A 6 -7.84 2.99 -7.55
N PRO A 7 -6.57 3.01 -7.99
CA PRO A 7 -5.53 3.89 -7.46
C PRO A 7 -6.00 5.35 -7.39
N ALA A 8 -6.97 5.74 -8.22
CA ALA A 8 -7.68 7.01 -8.15
C ALA A 8 -8.41 7.20 -6.81
N ALA A 9 -9.05 6.19 -6.22
CA ALA A 9 -9.73 6.35 -4.93
C ALA A 9 -8.73 6.63 -3.78
N ALA A 10 -7.57 5.98 -3.81
CA ALA A 10 -6.48 6.29 -2.87
C ALA A 10 -5.90 7.70 -3.10
N ALA A 11 -5.75 8.14 -4.35
CA ALA A 11 -5.25 9.49 -4.66
C ALA A 11 -6.29 10.59 -4.39
N LEU A 12 -7.59 10.33 -4.63
CA LEU A 12 -8.72 11.23 -4.38
C LEU A 12 -8.93 11.47 -2.89
N ALA A 13 -8.73 10.45 -2.05
CA ALA A 13 -8.76 10.58 -0.58
C ALA A 13 -7.74 11.59 -0.04
N PHE A 14 -6.65 11.87 -0.77
CA PHE A 14 -5.60 12.80 -0.35
C PHE A 14 -5.60 14.14 -1.09
N GLY A 15 -6.60 14.39 -1.94
CA GLY A 15 -6.59 15.57 -2.80
C GLY A 15 -7.96 16.02 -3.25
N THR A 16 -8.79 16.56 -2.35
CA THR A 16 -9.69 17.66 -2.71
C THR A 16 -10.03 18.49 -1.47
N ASP A 17 -9.56 19.75 -1.44
CA ASP A 17 -10.29 20.79 -0.73
C ASP A 17 -10.22 22.11 -1.53
N ARG A 18 -11.35 22.43 -2.18
CA ARG A 18 -11.81 23.72 -2.75
C ARG A 18 -11.41 24.09 -4.21
N PRO A 19 -12.10 25.08 -4.82
CA PRO A 19 -13.10 24.90 -5.86
C PRO A 19 -12.50 25.13 -7.25
N MET A 20 -13.11 24.57 -8.29
CA MET A 20 -12.88 25.02 -9.67
C MET A 20 -13.42 26.44 -9.82
N PHE A 21 -12.59 27.45 -9.55
CA PHE A 21 -12.79 28.77 -10.13
C PHE A 21 -12.31 28.72 -11.57
N PHE A 22 -13.27 28.72 -12.51
CA PHE A 22 -13.02 29.10 -13.88
C PHE A 22 -12.64 30.58 -13.88
N ASP A 23 -11.36 30.89 -14.09
CA ASP A 23 -10.99 32.19 -14.63
C ASP A 23 -10.53 32.01 -16.08
N ALA A 24 -11.27 32.64 -16.98
CA ALA A 24 -11.07 32.56 -18.41
C ALA A 24 -9.91 33.48 -18.80
N GLY A 25 -8.71 32.91 -18.90
CA GLY A 25 -7.59 33.57 -19.59
C GLY A 25 -6.30 33.66 -18.78
N ASN A 26 -5.53 32.57 -18.75
CA ASN A 26 -4.07 32.54 -18.96
C ASN A 26 -3.50 31.19 -18.49
N GLY A 27 -2.66 30.58 -19.34
CA GLY A 27 -1.62 29.59 -19.01
C GLY A 27 -1.88 28.57 -17.90
N MET A 28 -2.16 27.32 -18.28
CA MET A 28 -2.16 26.16 -17.38
C MET A 28 -0.80 25.97 -16.69
N ALA A 29 -0.69 26.40 -15.43
CA ALA A 29 0.22 25.81 -14.47
C ALA A 29 -0.64 25.00 -13.49
N ALA A 30 -0.79 23.70 -13.74
CA ALA A 30 -1.43 22.80 -12.79
C ALA A 30 -0.53 22.67 -11.56
N ALA A 31 -0.89 23.36 -10.48
CA ALA A 31 -0.25 23.13 -9.18
C ALA A 31 -0.62 21.71 -8.72
N ALA A 32 0.40 20.86 -8.56
CA ALA A 32 0.22 19.49 -8.09
C ALA A 32 -0.42 19.50 -6.69
N PRO A 33 -1.39 18.60 -6.41
CA PRO A 33 -1.97 18.46 -5.07
C PRO A 33 -0.87 18.15 -4.06
N VAL A 34 -0.72 18.99 -3.04
CA VAL A 34 0.22 18.73 -1.93
C VAL A 34 -0.42 17.69 -1.01
N CYS A 35 -0.19 16.41 -1.30
CA CYS A 35 -0.50 15.36 -0.35
C CYS A 35 0.32 15.59 0.93
N ARG A 36 -0.34 15.61 2.10
CA ARG A 36 0.36 15.66 3.41
C ARG A 36 1.15 14.39 3.72
N CYS A 37 1.18 13.46 2.79
CA CYS A 37 1.82 12.18 2.93
C CYS A 37 2.75 11.92 1.74
N ASP A 38 3.91 11.35 2.01
CA ASP A 38 4.80 10.84 0.99
C ASP A 38 4.32 9.45 0.55
N LEU A 39 3.81 9.33 -0.68
CA LEU A 39 3.26 8.09 -1.20
C LEU A 39 4.31 7.30 -1.98
N LYS A 40 4.41 6.00 -1.70
CA LYS A 40 5.33 5.09 -2.39
C LYS A 40 4.63 3.79 -2.77
N VAL A 41 5.04 3.18 -3.87
CA VAL A 41 4.60 1.84 -4.30
C VAL A 41 5.70 0.84 -4.04
N VAL A 42 5.33 -0.32 -3.46
CA VAL A 42 6.21 -1.48 -3.32
C VAL A 42 5.45 -2.72 -3.79
N SER A 43 5.65 -3.12 -5.04
CA SER A 43 4.86 -4.16 -5.72
C SER A 43 5.74 -5.24 -6.33
N ASP A 44 5.30 -6.49 -6.25
CA ASP A 44 5.95 -7.64 -6.89
C ASP A 44 5.54 -7.83 -8.37
N ALA A 45 4.83 -6.86 -8.95
CA ALA A 45 4.51 -6.83 -10.37
C ALA A 45 5.72 -6.36 -11.19
N ASN A 46 5.55 -5.38 -12.08
CA ASN A 46 6.65 -4.81 -12.86
C ASN A 46 6.41 -3.35 -13.23
N THR A 47 7.47 -2.63 -13.60
CA THR A 47 7.41 -1.18 -13.88
C THR A 47 6.42 -0.85 -15.00
N PHE A 48 6.44 -1.62 -16.10
CA PHE A 48 5.51 -1.42 -17.22
C PHE A 48 4.05 -1.49 -16.76
N PHE A 49 3.67 -2.52 -16.00
CA PHE A 49 2.31 -2.70 -15.50
C PHE A 49 1.90 -1.57 -14.54
N ILE A 50 2.72 -1.33 -13.51
CA ILE A 50 2.39 -0.36 -12.46
C ILE A 50 2.30 1.06 -13.04
N GLU A 51 3.28 1.49 -13.82
CA GLU A 51 3.28 2.84 -14.40
C GLU A 51 2.13 3.02 -15.39
N THR A 52 1.84 2.02 -16.23
CA THR A 52 0.70 2.07 -17.17
C THR A 52 -0.61 2.31 -16.45
N VAL A 53 -0.87 1.58 -15.36
CA VAL A 53 -2.12 1.69 -14.62
C VAL A 53 -2.21 3.00 -13.85
N LEU A 54 -1.12 3.44 -13.21
CA LEU A 54 -1.09 4.73 -12.51
C LEU A 54 -1.22 5.92 -13.47
N ALA A 55 -0.61 5.85 -14.66
CA ALA A 55 -0.71 6.87 -15.69
C ALA A 55 -2.13 6.93 -16.29
N HIS A 56 -2.74 5.77 -16.57
CA HIS A 56 -4.12 5.69 -17.06
C HIS A 56 -5.11 6.38 -16.11
N HIS A 57 -4.88 6.27 -14.79
CA HIS A 57 -5.70 6.93 -13.77
C HIS A 57 -5.26 8.36 -13.43
N GLY A 58 -4.19 8.88 -14.03
CA GLY A 58 -3.71 10.25 -13.80
C GLY A 58 -3.06 10.48 -12.43
N VAL A 59 -2.64 9.41 -11.74
CA VAL A 59 -2.14 9.47 -10.35
C VAL A 59 -0.65 9.14 -10.22
N LEU A 60 0.03 8.88 -11.34
CA LEU A 60 1.47 8.56 -11.35
C LEU A 60 2.29 9.62 -10.61
N GLY A 61 1.98 10.91 -10.83
CA GLY A 61 2.66 12.04 -10.18
C GLY A 61 2.41 12.18 -8.68
N CYS A 62 1.50 11.38 -8.08
CA CYS A 62 1.26 11.38 -6.64
C CYS A 62 2.29 10.55 -5.87
N PHE A 63 3.03 9.67 -6.53
CA PHE A 63 3.99 8.76 -5.91
C PHE A 63 5.41 9.29 -6.06
N SER A 64 6.13 9.42 -4.95
CA SER A 64 7.53 9.87 -4.96
C SER A 64 8.51 8.78 -5.36
N GLU A 65 8.10 7.52 -5.26
CA GLU A 65 8.93 6.36 -5.55
C GLU A 65 8.07 5.13 -5.87
N ILE A 66 8.44 4.42 -6.93
CA ILE A 66 7.87 3.13 -7.32
C ILE A 66 8.99 2.11 -7.26
N VAL A 67 8.85 1.11 -6.40
CA VAL A 67 9.80 0.00 -6.26
C VAL A 67 9.10 -1.28 -6.70
N THR A 68 9.55 -1.85 -7.81
CA THR A 68 8.99 -3.07 -8.38
C THR A 68 10.02 -3.75 -9.29
N ASN A 69 9.70 -4.93 -9.85
CA ASN A 69 10.59 -5.62 -10.77
C ASN A 69 10.76 -4.78 -12.06
N PRO A 70 11.99 -4.48 -12.49
CA PRO A 70 12.22 -3.70 -13.71
C PRO A 70 11.63 -4.39 -14.94
N ALA A 71 11.02 -3.60 -15.83
CA ALA A 71 10.58 -4.06 -17.12
C ALA A 71 10.91 -3.06 -18.24
N SER A 72 11.21 -3.59 -19.42
CA SER A 72 11.46 -2.82 -20.64
C SER A 72 10.93 -3.57 -21.86
N VAL A 73 10.61 -2.85 -22.94
CA VAL A 73 10.24 -3.45 -24.22
C VAL A 73 11.49 -3.51 -25.09
N ASP A 74 11.84 -4.69 -25.59
CA ASP A 74 13.01 -4.87 -26.45
C ASP A 74 12.75 -4.46 -27.92
N VAL A 75 13.78 -4.58 -28.75
CA VAL A 75 13.72 -4.23 -30.18
C VAL A 75 12.71 -5.05 -30.99
N ASP A 76 12.33 -6.23 -30.48
CA ASP A 76 11.35 -7.13 -31.11
C ASP A 76 9.93 -6.88 -30.58
N GLY A 77 9.73 -5.84 -29.75
CA GLY A 77 8.45 -5.51 -29.14
C GLY A 77 8.05 -6.43 -27.98
N ARG A 78 9.00 -7.18 -27.40
CA ARG A 78 8.72 -8.12 -26.30
C ARG A 78 8.97 -7.46 -24.95
N LEU A 79 8.06 -7.69 -24.01
CA LEU A 79 8.24 -7.25 -22.63
C LEU A 79 9.29 -8.13 -21.92
N ARG A 80 10.38 -7.50 -21.50
CA ARG A 80 11.45 -8.10 -20.69
C ARG A 80 11.29 -7.66 -19.26
N ILE A 81 11.13 -8.62 -18.35
CA ILE A 81 11.01 -8.41 -16.91
C ILE A 81 12.23 -9.04 -16.25
N SER A 82 12.88 -8.33 -15.34
CA SER A 82 13.98 -8.84 -14.52
C SER A 82 13.60 -8.79 -13.04
N PRO A 83 14.10 -9.71 -12.21
CA PRO A 83 13.95 -9.64 -10.75
C PRO A 83 14.45 -8.29 -10.17
N PHE A 84 13.82 -7.81 -9.10
CA PHE A 84 14.28 -6.62 -8.38
C PHE A 84 15.65 -6.85 -7.71
N HIS A 85 15.83 -8.00 -7.05
CA HIS A 85 17.14 -8.42 -6.56
C HIS A 85 17.96 -8.98 -7.72
N ASP A 86 19.21 -8.54 -7.82
CA ASP A 86 20.14 -9.05 -8.81
C ASP A 86 20.34 -10.57 -8.64
N PRO A 87 20.03 -11.40 -9.66
CA PRO A 87 20.22 -12.85 -9.60
C PRO A 87 21.68 -13.28 -9.43
N ALA A 88 22.65 -12.43 -9.79
CA ALA A 88 24.07 -12.71 -9.60
C ALA A 88 24.55 -12.41 -8.16
N SER A 89 23.73 -11.71 -7.37
CA SER A 89 24.03 -11.38 -5.98
C SER A 89 23.65 -12.52 -5.03
N ALA A 90 24.24 -12.53 -3.84
CA ALA A 90 23.88 -13.49 -2.81
C ALA A 90 22.38 -13.37 -2.45
N PRO A 91 21.70 -14.49 -2.11
CA PRO A 91 20.31 -14.46 -1.69
C PRO A 91 20.07 -13.41 -0.60
N HIS A 92 18.94 -12.74 -0.66
CA HIS A 92 18.64 -11.67 0.29
C HIS A 92 18.48 -12.17 1.74
N GLY A 93 18.40 -13.48 1.98
CA GLY A 93 18.46 -14.08 3.31
C GLY A 93 17.16 -13.93 4.12
N CYS A 94 16.06 -13.48 3.50
CA CYS A 94 14.74 -13.51 4.13
C CYS A 94 14.02 -14.82 3.77
N SER A 95 13.56 -15.55 4.78
CA SER A 95 12.80 -16.80 4.61
C SER A 95 11.31 -16.59 4.28
N LEU A 96 10.81 -15.35 4.35
CA LEU A 96 9.40 -15.01 4.15
C LEU A 96 9.07 -14.51 2.73
N CYS A 97 10.09 -14.15 1.95
CA CYS A 97 9.92 -13.51 0.65
C CYS A 97 10.46 -14.38 -0.47
N PRO A 98 9.90 -14.29 -1.69
CA PRO A 98 10.49 -14.92 -2.85
C PRO A 98 11.86 -14.32 -3.18
N ASP A 99 12.65 -15.03 -3.98
CA ASP A 99 14.02 -14.63 -4.32
C ASP A 99 14.07 -13.31 -5.10
N ASN A 100 13.05 -13.04 -5.91
CA ASN A 100 13.05 -11.90 -6.82
C ASN A 100 12.86 -10.55 -6.12
N MET A 101 12.07 -10.48 -5.03
CA MET A 101 11.80 -9.22 -4.34
C MET A 101 11.45 -9.42 -2.87
N CYS A 102 12.11 -8.65 -2.00
CA CYS A 102 11.82 -8.64 -0.56
C CYS A 102 11.29 -7.26 -0.15
N LYS A 103 9.96 -7.14 -0.08
CA LYS A 103 9.29 -5.89 0.31
C LYS A 103 9.70 -5.42 1.70
N GLY A 104 9.98 -6.33 2.63
CA GLY A 104 10.51 -5.97 3.95
C GLY A 104 11.90 -5.33 3.90
N LYS A 105 12.81 -5.75 3.02
CA LYS A 105 14.11 -5.07 2.86
C LYS A 105 13.93 -3.67 2.27
N ILE A 106 13.03 -3.55 1.30
CA ILE A 106 12.69 -2.26 0.67
C ILE A 106 12.11 -1.29 1.70
N LEU A 107 11.15 -1.74 2.53
CA LEU A 107 10.62 -0.94 3.63
C LEU A 107 11.73 -0.49 4.60
N GLY A 108 12.65 -1.39 4.96
CA GLY A 108 13.80 -1.04 5.80
C GLY A 108 14.70 0.05 5.20
N ARG A 109 14.93 0.02 3.89
CA ARG A 109 15.63 1.09 3.17
C ARG A 109 14.88 2.41 3.27
N ILE A 110 13.56 2.39 3.03
CA ILE A 110 12.69 3.57 3.09
C ILE A 110 12.67 4.17 4.50
N GLN A 111 12.66 3.33 5.54
CA GLN A 111 12.74 3.77 6.93
C GLN A 111 14.10 4.44 7.25
N ALA A 112 15.19 3.93 6.67
CA ALA A 112 16.55 4.43 6.92
C ALA A 112 16.88 5.75 6.20
N THR A 113 16.22 6.07 5.09
CA THR A 113 16.48 7.30 4.32
C THR A 113 15.92 8.57 4.97
N GLY A 114 15.31 8.46 6.16
CA GLY A 114 14.69 9.57 6.85
C GLY A 114 15.36 9.94 8.18
N SER A 115 15.72 11.22 8.34
CA SER A 115 16.38 11.77 9.55
C SER A 115 15.47 12.05 10.77
N ASP A 116 14.15 12.24 10.57
CA ASP A 116 13.20 12.59 11.64
C ASP A 116 12.63 11.39 12.42
N LYS A 117 12.75 11.48 13.75
CA LYS A 117 12.27 10.49 14.74
C LYS A 117 10.74 10.45 14.92
N LYS A 118 9.95 11.12 14.07
CA LYS A 118 8.49 11.24 14.19
C LYS A 118 7.68 10.67 13.02
N ARG A 119 8.33 9.95 12.09
CA ARG A 119 7.61 9.36 10.94
C ARG A 119 6.71 8.21 11.39
N ARG A 120 5.46 8.23 10.92
CA ARG A 120 4.54 7.10 10.99
C ARG A 120 4.32 6.52 9.61
N PHE A 121 4.38 5.20 9.52
CA PHE A 121 4.15 4.43 8.30
C PHE A 121 2.77 3.80 8.34
N ILE A 122 2.04 3.90 7.24
CA ILE A 122 0.83 3.13 6.99
C ILE A 122 1.12 2.24 5.79
N TYR A 123 1.16 0.94 6.01
CA TYR A 123 1.37 -0.06 4.97
C TYR A 123 0.05 -0.70 4.57
N ILE A 124 -0.27 -0.74 3.28
CA ILE A 124 -1.52 -1.33 2.78
C ILE A 124 -1.20 -2.52 1.88
N GLY A 125 -1.81 -3.67 2.14
CA GLY A 125 -1.59 -4.87 1.34
C GLY A 125 -2.61 -5.99 1.60
N ASP A 126 -2.46 -7.07 0.84
CA ASP A 126 -3.36 -8.22 0.84
C ASP A 126 -2.61 -9.55 0.64
N GLY A 127 -1.48 -9.54 -0.07
CA GLY A 127 -0.72 -10.73 -0.42
C GLY A 127 0.20 -11.29 0.67
N LYS A 128 0.68 -12.52 0.44
CA LYS A 128 1.64 -13.18 1.34
C LYS A 128 2.96 -12.41 1.45
N GLY A 129 3.40 -11.78 0.37
CA GLY A 129 4.67 -11.01 0.29
C GLY A 129 4.74 -9.82 1.25
N ASP A 130 3.62 -9.47 1.86
CA ASP A 130 3.42 -8.25 2.64
C ASP A 130 3.47 -8.49 4.14
N TYR A 131 3.49 -9.75 4.51
CA TYR A 131 3.68 -10.15 5.88
C TYR A 131 5.09 -9.75 6.37
N CYS A 132 6.11 -9.94 5.52
CA CYS A 132 7.49 -9.54 5.83
C CYS A 132 7.65 -8.04 6.18
N PRO A 133 7.18 -7.08 5.36
CA PRO A 133 7.20 -5.67 5.75
C PRO A 133 6.30 -5.36 6.95
N SER A 134 5.15 -6.02 7.10
CA SER A 134 4.28 -5.82 8.27
C SER A 134 4.97 -6.12 9.61
N LEU A 135 5.84 -7.13 9.65
CA LEU A 135 6.66 -7.46 10.82
C LEU A 135 7.77 -6.44 11.14
N LYS A 136 8.12 -5.56 10.20
CA LYS A 136 9.18 -4.55 10.37
C LYS A 136 8.65 -3.18 10.80
N LEU A 137 7.34 -3.01 10.82
CA LEU A 137 6.72 -1.80 11.32
C LEU A 137 6.79 -1.74 12.84
N GLY A 138 6.96 -0.54 13.37
CA GLY A 138 7.13 -0.28 14.79
C GLY A 138 5.82 0.04 15.51
N GLU A 139 5.94 0.36 16.80
CA GLU A 139 4.83 0.91 17.56
C GLU A 139 4.43 2.28 17.00
N GLY A 140 3.12 2.51 16.84
CA GLY A 140 2.58 3.73 16.25
C GLY A 140 2.52 3.72 14.71
N ASP A 141 3.05 2.69 14.06
CA ASP A 141 2.80 2.41 12.65
C ASP A 141 1.50 1.61 12.46
N HIS A 142 1.02 1.53 11.23
CA HIS A 142 -0.25 0.90 10.88
C HIS A 142 -0.10 -0.08 9.71
N VAL A 143 -0.77 -1.23 9.79
CA VAL A 143 -0.95 -2.18 8.68
C VAL A 143 -2.42 -2.21 8.32
N MET A 144 -2.73 -2.01 7.05
CA MET A 144 -4.08 -2.12 6.51
C MET A 144 -4.20 -3.38 5.64
N ALA A 145 -4.63 -4.48 6.27
CA ALA A 145 -4.68 -5.79 5.64
C ALA A 145 -6.07 -6.07 5.05
N ARG A 146 -6.13 -6.56 3.81
CA ARG A 146 -7.41 -6.91 3.19
C ARG A 146 -8.00 -8.18 3.82
N GLU A 147 -9.22 -8.09 4.34
CA GLU A 147 -9.90 -9.22 4.98
C GLU A 147 -10.06 -10.40 4.02
N ASN A 148 -9.84 -11.61 4.53
CA ASN A 148 -9.93 -12.87 3.79
C ASN A 148 -8.88 -13.05 2.68
N TYR A 149 -7.77 -12.31 2.75
CA TYR A 149 -6.61 -12.48 1.86
C TYR A 149 -5.39 -13.00 2.64
N PRO A 150 -4.34 -13.53 1.97
CA PRO A 150 -3.22 -14.17 2.64
C PRO A 150 -2.54 -13.35 3.74
N LEU A 151 -2.38 -12.04 3.56
CA LEU A 151 -1.82 -11.16 4.60
C LEU A 151 -2.66 -11.19 5.88
N TRP A 152 -3.99 -11.07 5.73
CA TRP A 152 -4.92 -11.07 6.85
C TRP A 152 -4.81 -12.35 7.67
N HIS A 153 -4.84 -13.52 7.01
CA HIS A 153 -4.72 -14.80 7.69
C HIS A 153 -3.39 -14.93 8.45
N LEU A 154 -2.27 -14.56 7.82
CA LEU A 154 -0.95 -14.60 8.47
C LEU A 154 -0.86 -13.70 9.71
N ILE A 155 -1.50 -12.53 9.65
CA ILE A 155 -1.58 -11.60 10.79
C ILE A 155 -2.46 -12.18 11.90
N CYS A 156 -3.60 -12.77 11.56
CA CYS A 156 -4.48 -13.41 12.54
C CYS A 156 -3.78 -14.56 13.27
N ASP A 157 -3.06 -15.40 12.53
CA ASP A 157 -2.35 -16.57 13.07
C ASP A 157 -1.16 -16.19 13.96
N ASN A 158 -0.57 -15.01 13.75
CA ASN A 158 0.71 -14.61 14.36
C ASN A 158 0.68 -13.19 14.93
N LYS A 159 -0.47 -12.76 15.45
CA LYS A 159 -0.72 -11.37 15.86
C LYS A 159 0.34 -10.82 16.83
N GLN A 160 0.81 -11.64 17.76
CA GLN A 160 1.82 -11.29 18.76
C GLN A 160 3.18 -10.88 18.18
N LEU A 161 3.45 -11.20 16.90
CA LEU A 161 4.69 -10.83 16.23
C LEU A 161 4.62 -9.41 15.62
N LEU A 162 3.42 -8.84 15.47
CA LEU A 162 3.23 -7.49 14.94
C LEU A 162 3.29 -6.45 16.06
N LYS A 163 4.06 -5.38 15.83
CA LYS A 163 4.11 -4.20 16.69
C LYS A 163 3.17 -3.08 16.21
N ALA A 164 2.90 -3.05 14.90
CA ALA A 164 2.01 -2.08 14.29
C ALA A 164 0.54 -2.38 14.58
N GLU A 165 -0.29 -1.34 14.59
CA GLU A 165 -1.73 -1.47 14.72
C GLU A 165 -2.34 -1.98 13.40
N VAL A 166 -3.21 -2.99 13.49
CA VAL A 166 -3.81 -3.64 12.31
C VAL A 166 -5.22 -3.09 12.06
N HIS A 167 -5.48 -2.65 10.83
CA HIS A 167 -6.72 -2.05 10.36
C HIS A 167 -7.26 -2.83 9.15
N PRO A 168 -8.16 -3.81 9.34
CA PRO A 168 -8.71 -4.55 8.22
C PRO A 168 -9.54 -3.68 7.27
N TRP A 169 -9.59 -4.09 6.01
CA TRP A 169 -10.50 -3.51 5.03
C TRP A 169 -11.02 -4.56 4.07
N ASN A 170 -12.24 -4.36 3.58
CA ASN A 170 -12.87 -5.24 2.58
C ASN A 170 -13.53 -4.44 1.43
N SER A 171 -13.54 -3.11 1.51
CA SER A 171 -14.08 -2.20 0.52
C SER A 171 -13.18 -0.96 0.38
N GLY A 172 -13.26 -0.30 -0.79
CA GLY A 172 -12.53 0.95 -1.03
C GLY A 172 -12.95 2.07 -0.08
N GLU A 173 -14.26 2.20 0.18
CA GLU A 173 -14.80 3.21 1.11
C GLU A 173 -14.30 3.02 2.55
N GLY A 174 -14.28 1.76 3.03
CA GLY A 174 -13.76 1.45 4.36
C GLY A 174 -12.27 1.74 4.49
N LEU A 175 -11.50 1.44 3.44
CA LEU A 175 -10.08 1.75 3.35
C LEU A 175 -9.85 3.27 3.38
N GLU A 176 -10.53 4.03 2.52
CA GLU A 176 -10.45 5.48 2.44
C GLU A 176 -10.78 6.16 3.77
N LYS A 177 -11.91 5.79 4.40
CA LYS A 177 -12.32 6.35 5.69
C LYS A 177 -11.26 6.15 6.77
N THR A 178 -10.66 4.97 6.81
CA THR A 178 -9.62 4.65 7.79
C THR A 178 -8.33 5.39 7.48
N LEU A 179 -7.94 5.48 6.21
CA LEU A 179 -6.78 6.26 5.77
C LEU A 179 -6.89 7.74 6.15
N LEU A 180 -8.04 8.36 5.88
CA LEU A 180 -8.30 9.75 6.26
C LEU A 180 -8.18 9.97 7.77
N LYS A 181 -8.68 9.03 8.58
CA LYS A 181 -8.56 9.09 10.04
C LYS A 181 -7.09 9.03 10.49
N LEU A 182 -6.31 8.10 9.94
CA LEU A 182 -4.90 7.90 10.29
C LEU A 182 -4.00 9.05 9.80
N ALA A 183 -4.23 9.53 8.57
CA ALA A 183 -3.50 10.64 7.97
C ALA A 183 -3.89 12.02 8.54
N GLY A 184 -5.17 12.24 8.85
CA GLY A 184 -5.71 13.54 9.26
C GLY A 184 -5.34 14.01 10.67
N GLY A 185 -5.09 13.09 11.61
CA GLY A 185 -4.60 13.43 12.96
C GLY A 185 -5.45 14.45 13.74
N GLY A 186 -6.54 14.01 14.35
CA GLY A 186 -7.04 14.64 15.58
C GLY A 186 -6.39 13.97 16.79
N GLU A 187 -5.77 14.76 17.66
CA GLU A 187 -5.39 14.33 19.00
C GLU A 187 -6.68 13.98 19.77
N VAL A 188 -6.94 12.69 20.00
CA VAL A 188 -7.91 12.30 21.02
C VAL A 188 -7.10 12.10 22.29
N THR A 189 -6.99 13.14 23.11
CA THR A 189 -6.76 12.98 24.54
C THR A 189 -8.00 12.31 25.13
N SER A 190 -8.07 10.99 25.03
CA SER A 190 -8.81 10.19 25.98
C SER A 190 -7.79 9.52 26.91
N PRO A 191 -8.06 9.44 28.24
CA PRO A 191 -7.24 8.62 29.14
C PRO A 191 -7.14 7.20 28.57
N PRO A 192 -6.07 6.42 28.87
CA PRO A 192 -5.71 5.20 28.14
C PRO A 192 -6.94 4.31 27.96
N ALA A 193 -7.60 4.48 26.82
CA ALA A 193 -8.71 3.67 26.43
C ALA A 193 -8.04 2.38 25.99
N GLN A 194 -8.35 1.31 26.71
CA GLN A 194 -7.97 -0.04 26.36
C GLN A 194 -8.03 -0.20 24.84
N ALA A 195 -6.94 -0.75 24.28
CA ALA A 195 -6.82 -1.10 22.87
C ALA A 195 -8.20 -1.43 22.32
N SER A 196 -8.66 -0.66 21.31
CA SER A 196 -9.96 -0.90 20.70
C SER A 196 -10.04 -2.39 20.40
N GLN A 197 -10.90 -3.09 21.14
CA GLN A 197 -11.00 -4.54 21.12
C GLN A 197 -11.54 -4.89 19.75
N PHE A 198 -10.62 -5.07 18.80
CA PHE A 198 -10.95 -5.66 17.53
C PHE A 198 -11.51 -7.05 17.84
N ASP A 199 -12.72 -7.30 17.38
CA ASP A 199 -13.40 -8.55 17.64
C ASP A 199 -12.83 -9.63 16.70
N TYR A 200 -11.82 -10.35 17.19
CA TYR A 200 -11.16 -11.43 16.47
C TYR A 200 -12.07 -12.66 16.27
N SER A 201 -13.31 -12.66 16.79
CA SER A 201 -14.28 -13.73 16.54
C SER A 201 -14.66 -13.88 15.07
N LYS A 202 -14.40 -12.87 14.22
CA LYS A 202 -14.53 -13.01 12.75
C LYS A 202 -13.44 -13.84 12.08
N CYS A 203 -12.43 -14.31 12.82
CA CYS A 203 -11.39 -15.21 12.30
C CYS A 203 -11.85 -16.67 12.20
N GLU A 204 -13.15 -16.95 12.31
CA GLU A 204 -13.68 -18.31 12.24
C GLU A 204 -13.42 -18.98 10.88
N MET A 205 -12.79 -20.15 10.97
CA MET A 205 -12.45 -21.01 9.86
C MET A 205 -13.70 -21.46 9.10
N SER A 206 -13.92 -20.94 7.91
CA SER A 206 -14.82 -21.53 6.93
C SER A 206 -14.02 -22.25 5.84
N ASN A 207 -14.32 -23.54 5.68
CA ASN A 207 -13.72 -24.53 4.77
C ASN A 207 -13.73 -24.04 3.30
N PRO A 208 -12.74 -24.39 2.45
CA PRO A 208 -12.59 -23.81 1.13
C PRO A 208 -13.52 -24.53 0.14
N ALA A 209 -14.70 -23.97 -0.10
CA ALA A 209 -15.54 -24.42 -1.21
C ALA A 209 -16.28 -23.24 -1.84
N SER A 210 -15.96 -23.02 -3.12
CA SER A 210 -16.70 -22.24 -4.12
C SER A 210 -16.75 -20.72 -3.99
N CYS A 211 -15.89 -20.03 -4.75
CA CYS A 211 -16.18 -18.70 -5.28
C CYS A 211 -15.80 -18.66 -6.78
N PRO A 212 -16.73 -18.32 -7.69
CA PRO A 212 -16.49 -18.37 -9.13
C PRO A 212 -15.59 -17.21 -9.62
N PRO A 213 -14.89 -17.36 -10.77
CA PRO A 213 -13.94 -16.39 -11.24
C PRO A 213 -14.67 -15.27 -11.98
N SER A 214 -14.72 -14.07 -11.40
CA SER A 214 -15.06 -12.87 -12.18
C SER A 214 -14.26 -11.66 -11.68
N CYS A 215 -13.32 -11.24 -12.53
CA CYS A 215 -12.67 -9.93 -12.60
C CYS A 215 -12.42 -9.19 -11.27
N ALA A 216 -11.39 -9.59 -10.53
CA ALA A 216 -10.94 -8.91 -9.31
C ALA A 216 -9.41 -8.75 -9.28
N ALA A 217 -8.84 -8.24 -10.37
CA ALA A 217 -7.39 -8.06 -10.51
C ALA A 217 -7.05 -6.70 -11.13
N LEU A 218 -7.51 -5.61 -10.52
CA LEU A 218 -7.02 -4.27 -10.88
C LEU A 218 -6.73 -3.51 -9.58
N ILE A 219 -5.43 -3.54 -9.26
CA ILE A 219 -4.65 -2.84 -8.24
C ILE A 219 -4.95 -3.13 -6.76
N THR A 220 -4.53 -4.28 -6.24
CA THR A 220 -4.22 -4.40 -4.79
C THR A 220 -2.73 -4.34 -4.47
N ASP A 221 -1.92 -3.89 -5.43
CA ASP A 221 -0.47 -3.77 -5.29
C ASP A 221 -0.02 -2.41 -4.68
N GLN A 222 -0.51 -2.17 -3.47
CA GLN A 222 0.22 -1.62 -2.30
C GLN A 222 0.65 -0.16 -2.30
N LEU A 223 -0.05 0.57 -1.44
CA LEU A 223 0.21 1.93 -1.06
C LEU A 223 0.98 1.93 0.27
N LEU A 224 2.18 2.50 0.27
CA LEU A 224 2.82 2.99 1.48
C LEU A 224 2.46 4.46 1.62
N VAL A 225 1.69 4.80 2.65
CA VAL A 225 1.40 6.20 3.01
C VAL A 225 2.35 6.59 4.14
N ARG A 226 3.31 7.48 3.86
CA ARG A 226 4.17 8.07 4.89
C ARG A 226 3.57 9.39 5.34
N LYS A 227 3.33 9.56 6.65
CA LYS A 227 2.87 10.83 7.22
C LYS A 227 4.08 11.72 7.56
N TYR A 228 4.02 13.01 7.19
CA TYR A 228 4.94 14.04 7.69
C TYR A 228 4.51 14.52 9.09
#